data_AF-A0A1Q4X8E9-F1
#
_entry.id   AF-A0A1Q4X8E9-F1
#
_cell.length_a   1.000
_cell.length_b   1.000
_cell.length_c   1.000
_cell.angle_alpha   90.00
_cell.angle_beta   90.00
_cell.angle_gamma   90.00
#
_symmetry.space_group_name_H-M   'P 1'
#
loop_
_entity.id
_entity.type
_entity.pdbx_description
1 polymer ?
#
loop_
_entity_poly.entity_id
_entity_poly.type
_entity_poly.pdbx_seq_one_letter_code
_entity_poly.pdbx_strand_id
1 'polypeptide(L)'
;MVAVSAVPALATGLTGCGADDDNPIADGGAATTTEETMTGETTTSPARTQYFAGADHVGEKVTITLPVVQDLTDGSVVLDAEAYGDDSLLVLFKGGEREFAEGQSVTVTGTIRQFSYDDYADDYGLAESALFDVYADEEFIAADDVTADSPAPSS
;
A
#
# COMPACT_ATOMS: atom_id res chain seq x y z
N MET A 1 -15.46 25.62 -53.60
CA MET A 1 -14.24 25.88 -54.41
C MET A 1 -13.40 24.61 -54.48
N VAL A 2 -12.37 24.59 -55.34
CA VAL A 2 -11.66 23.41 -55.85
C VAL A 2 -10.14 23.62 -55.73
N ALA A 3 -9.26 22.64 -55.46
CA ALA A 3 -9.39 21.32 -54.82
C ALA A 3 -7.99 20.70 -54.63
N VAL A 4 -7.93 19.55 -53.96
CA VAL A 4 -6.85 18.53 -54.04
C VAL A 4 -5.51 18.80 -53.33
N SER A 5 -4.93 17.66 -52.94
CA SER A 5 -3.69 17.27 -52.25
C SER A 5 -2.35 17.95 -52.59
N ALA A 6 -1.35 17.81 -51.68
CA ALA A 6 0.04 17.43 -52.02
C ALA A 6 0.90 17.04 -50.78
N VAL A 7 1.91 16.17 -50.97
CA VAL A 7 3.00 15.84 -50.02
C VAL A 7 4.37 16.10 -50.65
N PRO A 8 5.34 16.63 -49.88
CA PRO A 8 6.77 16.25 -50.02
C PRO A 8 7.50 16.26 -48.64
N ALA A 9 8.77 15.87 -48.45
CA ALA A 9 9.69 14.94 -49.13
C ALA A 9 10.90 14.67 -48.17
N LEU A 10 11.74 13.68 -48.48
CA LEU A 10 12.94 13.29 -47.70
C LEU A 10 14.17 14.18 -48.01
N ALA A 11 15.11 14.31 -47.05
CA ALA A 11 16.50 14.65 -47.34
C ALA A 11 17.46 14.09 -46.27
N THR A 12 18.63 13.60 -46.70
CA THR A 12 19.70 13.01 -45.86
C THR A 12 21.03 13.74 -46.04
N GLY A 13 21.84 13.85 -44.99
CA GLY A 13 23.29 14.10 -45.06
C GLY A 13 23.92 13.76 -43.70
N LEU A 14 24.92 12.88 -43.57
CA LEU A 14 26.29 12.79 -44.13
C LEU A 14 27.36 13.38 -43.20
N THR A 15 28.28 12.49 -42.83
CA THR A 15 29.37 12.56 -41.84
C THR A 15 30.39 13.69 -42.03
N GLY A 16 30.93 14.20 -40.91
CA GLY A 16 32.22 14.90 -40.84
C GLY A 16 32.95 14.56 -39.53
N CYS A 17 34.27 14.33 -39.57
CA CYS A 17 35.08 13.88 -38.43
C CYS A 17 36.18 14.88 -38.04
N GLY A 18 36.51 14.95 -36.75
CA GLY A 18 37.92 14.92 -36.29
C GLY A 18 38.56 16.21 -35.72
N ALA A 19 39.49 15.95 -34.78
CA ALA A 19 40.44 16.82 -34.06
C ALA A 19 39.83 17.77 -33.00
N ASP A 20 40.12 17.64 -31.71
CA ASP A 20 41.41 17.70 -30.95
C ASP A 20 41.92 19.13 -30.72
N ASP A 21 41.70 19.65 -29.51
CA ASP A 21 42.50 20.71 -28.88
C ASP A 21 42.41 20.60 -27.35
N ASP A 22 43.57 20.57 -26.71
CA ASP A 22 43.83 20.41 -25.27
C ASP A 22 43.09 21.39 -24.35
N ASN A 23 42.61 20.90 -23.19
CA ASN A 23 42.58 21.71 -21.96
C ASN A 23 42.83 20.85 -20.70
N PRO A 24 44.05 20.84 -20.15
CA PRO A 24 44.37 20.10 -18.94
C PRO A 24 44.15 20.94 -17.68
N ILE A 25 43.17 20.57 -16.85
CA ILE A 25 43.19 20.92 -15.41
C ILE A 25 42.93 19.66 -14.60
N ALA A 26 43.90 19.36 -13.73
CA ALA A 26 43.96 18.13 -12.95
C ALA A 26 42.97 18.12 -11.77
N ASP A 27 42.40 16.93 -11.56
CA ASP A 27 42.49 16.14 -10.34
C ASP A 27 42.05 16.80 -9.01
N GLY A 28 40.81 16.48 -8.62
CA GLY A 28 40.29 16.56 -7.26
C GLY A 28 39.44 15.32 -7.03
N GLY A 29 40.03 14.27 -6.45
CA GLY A 29 39.46 12.93 -6.49
C GLY A 29 38.16 12.73 -5.71
N ALA A 30 37.30 11.85 -6.25
CA ALA A 30 36.32 11.10 -5.50
C ALA A 30 36.28 9.65 -6.03
N ALA A 31 36.19 8.70 -5.11
CA ALA A 31 36.24 7.27 -5.35
C ALA A 31 35.05 6.75 -6.20
N THR A 32 35.29 5.61 -6.86
CA THR A 32 34.38 4.43 -6.93
C THR A 32 32.88 4.73 -7.09
N THR A 33 32.23 4.24 -8.16
CA THR A 33 31.69 2.87 -8.12
C THR A 33 31.41 2.32 -9.51
N THR A 34 31.85 1.09 -9.75
CA THR A 34 31.37 0.25 -10.85
C THR A 34 29.88 0.00 -10.66
N GLU A 35 29.03 0.52 -11.54
CA GLU A 35 27.65 0.06 -11.65
C GLU A 35 27.66 -1.34 -12.30
N GLU A 36 28.00 -2.35 -11.50
CA GLU A 36 27.65 -3.73 -11.81
C GLU A 36 26.13 -3.83 -11.76
N THR A 37 25.51 -3.76 -12.94
CA THR A 37 24.12 -4.15 -13.15
C THR A 37 23.97 -5.61 -12.73
N MET A 38 23.65 -5.82 -11.45
CA MET A 38 23.14 -7.08 -10.95
C MET A 38 21.78 -7.30 -11.59
N THR A 39 21.78 -8.05 -12.70
CA THR A 39 20.59 -8.68 -13.26
C THR A 39 20.10 -9.74 -12.27
N GLY A 40 19.49 -9.27 -11.18
CA GLY A 40 18.78 -10.11 -10.23
C GLY A 40 17.64 -10.79 -10.97
N GLU A 41 17.63 -12.12 -10.91
CA GLU A 41 16.57 -12.94 -11.48
C GLU A 41 15.29 -12.72 -10.66
N THR A 42 14.49 -11.72 -11.05
CA THR A 42 13.17 -11.48 -10.46
C THR A 42 12.29 -12.67 -10.77
N THR A 43 12.28 -13.63 -9.85
CA THR A 43 11.22 -14.63 -9.75
C THR A 43 9.93 -13.87 -9.52
N THR A 44 9.13 -13.72 -10.58
CA THR A 44 7.84 -13.03 -10.54
C THR A 44 6.85 -13.83 -9.70
N SER A 45 6.93 -13.68 -8.39
CA SER A 45 5.74 -13.77 -7.53
C SER A 45 4.66 -12.86 -8.12
N PRO A 46 3.37 -13.26 -8.11
CA PRO A 46 2.31 -12.30 -8.37
C PRO A 46 2.48 -11.13 -7.40
N ALA A 47 2.35 -9.90 -7.88
CA ALA A 47 2.41 -8.74 -7.00
C ALA A 47 1.35 -8.92 -5.90
N ARG A 48 1.80 -9.00 -4.64
CA ARG A 48 0.90 -8.94 -3.49
C ARG A 48 0.18 -7.59 -3.54
N THR A 49 -1.10 -7.56 -3.18
CA THR A 49 -1.86 -6.31 -3.19
C THR A 49 -1.51 -5.52 -1.93
N GLN A 50 -0.63 -4.53 -2.07
CA GLN A 50 -0.06 -3.77 -0.96
C GLN A 50 -1.00 -2.64 -0.49
N TYR A 51 -2.19 -2.98 0.01
CA TYR A 51 -3.20 -2.00 0.43
C TYR A 51 -2.79 -1.11 1.61
N PHE A 52 -1.87 -1.59 2.47
CA PHE A 52 -1.51 -0.92 3.73
C PHE A 52 -0.02 -0.57 3.81
N ALA A 53 0.71 -0.63 2.68
CA ALA A 53 2.14 -0.32 2.64
C ALA A 53 2.43 1.20 2.49
N GLY A 54 1.43 2.06 2.74
CA GLY A 54 1.49 3.49 2.54
C GLY A 54 0.21 4.07 1.93
N ALA A 55 -0.06 5.34 2.24
CA ALA A 55 -1.35 6.01 2.10
C ALA A 55 -1.93 6.17 0.66
N ASP A 56 -1.35 5.53 -0.35
CA ASP A 56 -1.83 5.52 -1.74
C ASP A 56 -3.26 4.95 -1.89
N HIS A 57 -3.68 4.07 -0.97
CA HIS A 57 -5.00 3.42 -0.97
C HIS A 57 -6.02 4.06 -0.01
N VAL A 58 -5.68 5.16 0.68
CA VAL A 58 -6.61 5.85 1.58
C VAL A 58 -7.84 6.38 0.83
N GLY A 59 -9.02 5.97 1.29
CA GLY A 59 -10.31 6.23 0.65
C GLY A 59 -10.80 5.12 -0.29
N GLU A 60 -9.99 4.08 -0.55
CA GLU A 60 -10.43 2.91 -1.32
C GLU A 60 -11.35 2.00 -0.48
N LYS A 61 -12.38 1.45 -1.12
CA LYS A 61 -13.26 0.45 -0.51
C LYS A 61 -12.81 -0.95 -0.90
N VAL A 62 -12.45 -1.74 0.10
CA VAL A 62 -11.87 -3.08 -0.06
C VAL A 62 -12.71 -4.15 0.63
N THR A 63 -12.56 -5.39 0.16
CA THR A 63 -13.02 -6.60 0.84
C THR A 63 -11.83 -7.54 0.96
N ILE A 64 -11.41 -7.84 2.19
CA ILE A 64 -10.25 -8.70 2.49
C ILE A 64 -10.60 -9.75 3.53
N THR A 65 -9.94 -10.91 3.47
CA THR A 65 -10.15 -12.00 4.44
C THR A 65 -8.83 -12.26 5.18
N LEU A 66 -8.83 -12.07 6.49
CA LEU A 66 -7.63 -12.11 7.35
C LEU A 66 -7.93 -12.78 8.70
N PRO A 67 -6.95 -13.40 9.36
CA PRO A 67 -7.13 -13.94 10.70
C PRO A 67 -7.09 -12.84 11.76
N VAL A 68 -7.94 -12.97 12.78
CA VAL A 68 -7.93 -12.11 13.97
C VAL A 68 -6.69 -12.41 14.81
N VAL A 69 -5.85 -11.40 15.02
CA VAL A 69 -4.65 -11.46 15.87
C VAL A 69 -4.99 -11.14 17.31
N GLN A 70 -5.77 -10.10 17.53
CA GLN A 70 -6.13 -9.62 18.87
C GLN A 70 -7.50 -8.94 18.86
N ASP A 71 -8.25 -9.17 19.93
CA ASP A 71 -9.44 -8.38 20.25
C ASP A 71 -9.11 -7.22 21.19
N LEU A 72 -9.59 -6.00 20.88
CA LEU A 72 -9.32 -4.79 21.70
C LEU A 72 -10.56 -4.33 22.48
N THR A 73 -11.69 -4.14 21.79
CA THR A 73 -12.98 -3.68 22.36
C THR A 73 -14.12 -4.18 21.49
N ASP A 74 -15.37 -4.22 21.94
CA ASP A 74 -16.55 -4.63 21.15
C ASP A 74 -16.62 -4.03 19.72
N GLY A 75 -16.11 -2.81 19.50
CA GLY A 75 -16.11 -2.12 18.19
C GLY A 75 -14.77 -2.10 17.44
N SER A 76 -13.72 -2.76 17.96
CA SER A 76 -12.36 -2.68 17.39
C SER A 76 -11.58 -3.99 17.53
N VAL A 77 -11.00 -4.46 16.42
CA VAL A 77 -10.20 -5.70 16.34
C VAL A 77 -8.92 -5.46 15.54
N VAL A 78 -7.89 -6.28 15.79
CA VAL A 78 -6.61 -6.27 15.06
C VAL A 78 -6.48 -7.55 14.25
N LEU A 79 -6.18 -7.42 12.95
CA LEU A 79 -6.00 -8.53 12.01
C LEU A 79 -4.55 -8.65 11.55
N ASP A 80 -4.12 -9.84 11.16
CA ASP A 80 -2.80 -10.09 10.54
C ASP A 80 -2.81 -9.53 9.12
N ALA A 81 -1.92 -8.59 8.80
CA ALA A 81 -1.96 -7.87 7.53
C ALA A 81 -0.78 -8.19 6.59
N GLU A 82 0.07 -9.17 6.92
CA GLU A 82 1.36 -9.41 6.22
C GLU A 82 1.15 -9.73 4.73
N ALA A 83 -0.02 -10.27 4.38
CA ALA A 83 -0.44 -10.53 3.01
C ALA A 83 -0.73 -9.26 2.17
N TYR A 84 -1.01 -8.14 2.83
CA TYR A 84 -1.43 -6.85 2.25
C TYR A 84 -0.48 -5.67 2.53
N GLY A 85 0.67 -5.93 3.15
CA GLY A 85 1.79 -4.98 3.20
C GLY A 85 2.06 -4.29 4.53
N ASP A 86 1.35 -4.65 5.60
CA ASP A 86 1.58 -4.21 6.98
C ASP A 86 1.72 -5.43 7.90
N ASP A 87 2.31 -5.31 9.09
CA ASP A 87 2.33 -6.41 10.07
C ASP A 87 0.97 -6.59 10.77
N SER A 88 0.22 -5.50 11.04
CA SER A 88 -1.05 -5.55 11.78
C SER A 88 -2.03 -4.46 11.38
N LEU A 89 -3.27 -4.85 11.08
CA LEU A 89 -4.33 -3.94 10.64
C LEU A 89 -5.39 -3.72 11.71
N LEU A 90 -5.55 -2.48 12.15
CA LEU A 90 -6.69 -2.06 12.95
C LEU A 90 -7.97 -2.04 12.09
N VAL A 91 -9.05 -2.60 12.63
CA VAL A 91 -10.39 -2.58 12.00
C VAL A 91 -11.41 -2.09 13.01
N LEU A 92 -12.13 -1.02 12.65
CA LEU A 92 -13.18 -0.43 13.47
C LEU A 92 -14.55 -0.67 12.82
N PHE A 93 -15.54 -1.11 13.60
CA PHE A 93 -16.90 -1.42 13.13
C PHE A 93 -17.95 -0.96 14.14
N LYS A 94 -19.16 -0.64 13.65
CA LYS A 94 -20.23 -0.04 14.46
C LYS A 94 -21.35 -1.02 14.77
N GLY A 95 -21.23 -1.68 15.92
CA GLY A 95 -22.26 -2.57 16.46
C GLY A 95 -22.38 -3.90 15.72
N GLY A 96 -23.17 -4.80 16.31
CA GLY A 96 -23.27 -6.21 15.93
C GLY A 96 -22.90 -7.10 17.11
N GLU A 97 -23.56 -8.26 17.21
CA GLU A 97 -23.06 -9.33 18.09
C GLU A 97 -21.82 -9.92 17.42
N ARG A 98 -20.69 -9.97 18.13
CA ARG A 98 -19.44 -10.50 17.58
C ARG A 98 -19.54 -12.03 17.44
N GLU A 99 -19.56 -12.51 16.21
CA GLU A 99 -19.61 -13.95 15.89
C GLU A 99 -18.23 -14.58 15.61
N PHE A 100 -17.14 -13.86 15.90
CA PHE A 100 -15.74 -14.30 15.72
C PHE A 100 -14.89 -14.18 16.98
N ALA A 101 -13.80 -14.97 17.03
CA ALA A 101 -12.80 -14.98 18.10
C ALA A 101 -11.37 -14.90 17.54
N GLU A 102 -10.40 -14.64 18.42
CA GLU A 102 -8.97 -14.64 18.11
C GLU A 102 -8.54 -15.96 17.42
N GLY A 103 -7.72 -15.85 16.37
CA GLY A 103 -7.29 -16.97 15.53
C GLY A 103 -8.31 -17.44 14.48
N GLN A 104 -9.52 -16.86 14.39
CA GLN A 104 -10.46 -17.13 13.29
C GLN A 104 -10.23 -16.18 12.12
N SER A 105 -10.45 -16.67 10.89
CA SER A 105 -10.49 -15.83 9.69
C SER A 105 -11.83 -15.09 9.57
N VAL A 106 -11.74 -13.76 9.41
CA VAL A 106 -12.87 -12.87 9.15
C VAL A 106 -12.71 -12.21 7.79
N THR A 107 -13.82 -12.05 7.08
CA THR A 107 -13.92 -11.22 5.88
C THR A 107 -14.44 -9.85 6.28
N VAL A 108 -13.62 -8.83 6.09
CA VAL A 108 -13.95 -7.43 6.34
C VAL A 108 -14.26 -6.77 5.01
N THR A 109 -15.39 -6.05 4.93
CA THR A 109 -15.65 -5.09 3.87
C THR A 109 -15.71 -3.69 4.47
N GLY A 110 -14.90 -2.77 3.96
CA GLY A 110 -14.77 -1.44 4.53
C GLY A 110 -13.99 -0.46 3.67
N THR A 111 -13.79 0.74 4.19
CA THR A 111 -12.98 1.79 3.54
C THR A 111 -11.66 1.95 4.26
N ILE A 112 -10.55 1.93 3.53
CA ILE A 112 -9.21 2.23 4.05
C ILE A 112 -9.15 3.71 4.42
N ARG A 113 -8.65 4.02 5.61
CA ARG A 113 -8.54 5.38 6.14
C ARG A 113 -7.27 5.52 6.96
N GLN A 114 -6.80 6.75 7.16
CA GLN A 114 -5.77 7.04 8.14
C GLN A 114 -6.40 7.15 9.54
N PHE A 115 -5.81 6.52 10.54
CA PHE A 115 -6.33 6.48 11.90
C PHE A 115 -5.91 7.71 12.70
N SER A 116 -6.87 8.29 13.40
CA SER A 116 -6.67 9.31 14.44
C SER A 116 -7.64 9.01 15.57
N TYR A 117 -7.13 8.82 16.78
CA TYR A 117 -7.96 8.49 17.93
C TYR A 117 -9.04 9.57 18.18
N ASP A 118 -8.71 10.87 18.03
CA ASP A 118 -9.64 11.98 18.27
C ASP A 118 -10.82 12.01 17.27
N ASP A 119 -10.62 11.53 16.04
CA ASP A 119 -11.65 11.49 14.98
C ASP A 119 -12.62 10.31 15.15
N TYR A 120 -12.15 9.19 15.73
CA TYR A 120 -12.90 7.93 15.78
C TYR A 120 -13.32 7.46 17.19
N ALA A 121 -12.76 8.02 18.27
CA ALA A 121 -13.02 7.55 19.63
C ALA A 121 -14.49 7.61 20.05
N ASP A 122 -15.17 8.74 19.84
CA ASP A 122 -16.59 8.90 20.16
C ASP A 122 -17.47 8.09 19.20
N ASP A 123 -17.14 8.10 17.91
CA ASP A 123 -17.96 7.47 16.88
C ASP A 123 -17.98 5.93 16.99
N TYR A 124 -16.84 5.30 17.29
CA TYR A 124 -16.69 3.85 17.42
C TYR A 124 -16.68 3.35 18.88
N GLY A 125 -16.76 4.24 19.88
CA GLY A 125 -16.76 3.88 21.29
C GLY A 125 -15.44 3.28 21.77
N LEU A 126 -14.31 3.82 21.30
CA LEU A 126 -12.98 3.31 21.63
C LEU A 126 -12.69 3.45 23.14
N ALA A 127 -11.88 2.52 23.65
CA ALA A 127 -11.43 2.50 25.05
C ALA A 127 -10.26 3.48 25.27
N GLU A 128 -9.35 3.19 26.20
CA GLU A 128 -8.23 4.08 26.54
C GLU A 128 -7.30 4.32 25.33
N SER A 129 -6.97 5.59 25.04
CA SER A 129 -6.15 5.97 23.89
C SER A 129 -4.78 5.28 23.83
N ALA A 130 -4.22 4.90 24.97
CA ALA A 130 -2.96 4.17 25.08
C ALA A 130 -3.00 2.78 24.41
N LEU A 131 -4.19 2.21 24.18
CA LEU A 131 -4.35 0.96 23.42
C LEU A 131 -4.25 1.16 21.90
N PHE A 132 -4.41 2.41 21.44
CA PHE A 132 -4.45 2.77 20.01
C PHE A 132 -3.27 3.66 19.57
N ASP A 133 -2.38 4.01 20.51
CA ASP A 133 -1.21 4.89 20.28
C ASP A 133 -0.26 4.32 19.22
N VAL A 134 -0.15 2.98 19.14
CA VAL A 134 0.65 2.29 18.13
C VAL A 134 0.10 2.44 16.71
N TYR A 135 -1.22 2.60 16.56
CA TYR A 135 -1.90 2.76 15.28
C TYR A 135 -2.04 4.23 14.84
N ALA A 136 -1.49 5.18 15.60
CA ALA A 136 -1.60 6.61 15.31
C ALA A 136 -0.95 6.95 13.96
N ASP A 137 -1.67 7.67 13.11
CA ASP A 137 -1.28 8.00 11.74
C ASP A 137 -1.13 6.79 10.78
N GLU A 138 -1.40 5.56 11.23
CA GLU A 138 -1.39 4.34 10.40
C GLU A 138 -2.68 4.15 9.59
N GLU A 139 -2.68 3.19 8.67
CA GLU A 139 -3.83 2.84 7.84
C GLU A 139 -4.71 1.78 8.52
N PHE A 140 -6.01 2.02 8.54
CA PHE A 140 -7.00 1.15 9.17
C PHE A 140 -8.22 0.96 8.28
N ILE A 141 -9.03 -0.07 8.53
CA ILE A 141 -10.34 -0.21 7.87
C ILE A 141 -11.46 0.32 8.77
N ALA A 142 -12.17 1.34 8.29
CA ALA A 142 -13.51 1.65 8.75
C ALA A 142 -14.48 0.67 8.07
N ALA A 143 -14.89 -0.36 8.81
CA ALA A 143 -15.65 -1.48 8.27
C ALA A 143 -17.16 -1.21 8.21
N ASP A 144 -17.74 -1.52 7.05
CA ASP A 144 -19.18 -1.57 6.83
C ASP A 144 -19.77 -2.93 7.26
N ASP A 145 -19.00 -4.01 7.10
CA ASP A 145 -19.38 -5.39 7.42
C ASP A 145 -18.15 -6.21 7.87
N VAL A 146 -18.33 -7.07 8.87
CA VAL A 146 -17.32 -8.03 9.33
C VAL A 146 -18.01 -9.38 9.51
N THR A 147 -17.71 -10.33 8.62
CA THR A 147 -18.32 -11.67 8.60
C THR A 147 -17.26 -12.74 8.88
N ALA A 148 -17.50 -13.61 9.86
CA ALA A 148 -16.63 -14.77 10.12
C ALA A 148 -16.76 -15.83 9.00
N ASP A 149 -15.65 -16.43 8.55
CA ASP A 149 -15.69 -17.53 7.57
C ASP A 149 -16.34 -18.81 8.15
N SER A 150 -16.37 -18.93 9.48
CA SER A 150 -17.10 -19.96 10.21
C SER A 150 -17.56 -19.41 11.57
N PRO A 151 -18.76 -19.78 12.05
CA PRO A 151 -19.28 -19.30 13.33
C PRO A 151 -18.35 -19.69 14.48
N ALA A 152 -18.23 -18.82 15.49
CA ALA A 152 -17.47 -19.11 16.70
C ALA A 152 -17.87 -20.47 17.32
N PRO A 153 -16.90 -21.27 17.80
CA PRO A 153 -17.18 -22.59 18.36
C PRO A 153 -18.03 -22.48 19.61
N SER A 154 -19.21 -23.12 19.60
CA SER A 154 -20.07 -23.23 20.78
C SER A 154 -19.36 -24.03 21.87
N SER A 155 -19.13 -23.41 23.03
CA SER A 155 -18.65 -24.06 24.26
C SER A 155 -19.77 -24.73 25.07
#